data_AF-A0A1H7Y9F8-F1
#
_entry.id   AF-A0A1H7Y9F8-F1
#
_cell.length_a   1.000
_cell.length_b   1.000
_cell.length_c   1.000
_cell.angle_alpha   90.00
_cell.angle_beta   90.00
_cell.angle_gamma   90.00
#
_symmetry.space_group_name_H-M   'P 1'
#
loop_
_entity.id
_entity.type
_entity.pdbx_description
1 polymer ?
#
loop_
_entity_poly.entity_id
_entity_poly.type
_entity_poly.pdbx_seq_one_letter_code
_entity_poly.pdbx_strand_id
1 'polypeptide(L)'
;MTAPARLTCTDARGACGVCHGRAGVSAGARSAPAPPFGCNHPCPPTVEHNTDLTRSAYRVRPSAVRPHSVRPRSPHLTTVAPTPTKPLLYLDVDGVLNPVCPHPGSGYTRHLLLRSEVLLSATHGEWLRELAEVYELAWASTWEAWANQCIAPLLGLPPLPWVACGGFNSGARDGDFAPIVRHAAGRPFAWLDDLIPPRLLRRYADRSDVLLLPVEPGQGLRRRHVDRLLSRPPRAAHLSPGPPGSRPSEPAPSPRRPG
;
A
#
# COMPACT_ATOMS: atom_id res chain seq x y z
N MET A 1 -9.34 -24.25 32.28
CA MET A 1 -9.41 -23.19 33.32
C MET A 1 -8.04 -22.53 33.36
N THR A 2 -7.93 -21.36 32.76
CA THR A 2 -6.66 -20.64 32.59
C THR A 2 -6.95 -19.20 32.97
N ALA A 3 -6.29 -18.71 34.02
CA ALA A 3 -6.48 -17.36 34.54
C ALA A 3 -5.95 -16.32 33.53
N PRO A 4 -6.56 -15.12 33.42
CA PRO A 4 -5.99 -14.06 32.61
C PRO A 4 -4.73 -13.49 33.29
N ALA A 5 -3.69 -13.29 32.49
CA ALA A 5 -2.47 -12.60 32.90
C ALA A 5 -2.80 -11.16 33.34
N ARG A 6 -2.43 -10.81 34.57
CA ARG A 6 -2.49 -9.44 35.09
C ARG A 6 -1.25 -8.68 34.62
N LEU A 7 -1.44 -7.65 33.81
CA LEU A 7 -0.41 -6.64 33.53
C LEU A 7 -0.41 -5.65 34.70
N THR A 8 0.66 -5.63 35.48
CA THR A 8 0.94 -4.59 36.47
C THR A 8 1.78 -3.50 35.82
N CYS A 9 1.27 -2.27 35.79
CA CYS A 9 2.03 -1.09 35.40
C CYS A 9 2.49 -0.39 36.69
N THR A 10 3.79 -0.17 36.83
CA THR A 10 4.39 0.52 37.97
C THR A 10 4.68 1.95 37.55
N ASP A 11 4.09 2.94 38.22
CA ASP A 11 4.46 4.36 38.01
C ASP A 11 5.78 4.68 38.74
N ALA A 12 6.51 5.69 38.25
CA ALA A 12 7.89 6.05 38.53
C ALA A 12 8.18 6.56 39.97
N ARG A 13 7.31 6.28 40.94
CA ARG A 13 7.51 6.65 42.37
C ARG A 13 7.29 5.52 43.37
N GLY A 14 7.09 4.27 42.94
CA GLY A 14 7.30 3.10 43.82
C GLY A 14 6.51 3.09 45.15
N ALA A 15 5.20 3.34 45.13
CA ALA A 15 4.34 3.13 46.30
C ALA A 15 3.10 2.29 45.94
N CYS A 16 2.89 1.20 46.69
CA CYS A 16 1.73 0.31 46.59
C CYS A 16 0.56 0.89 47.39
N GLY A 17 -0.55 1.22 46.72
CA GLY A 17 -1.77 1.70 47.36
C GLY A 17 -3.02 1.08 46.73
N VAL A 18 -3.82 0.39 47.53
CA VAL A 18 -5.09 -0.21 47.14
C VAL A 18 -6.18 0.86 47.11
N CYS A 19 -6.73 1.18 45.95
CA CYS A 19 -7.87 2.08 45.84
C CYS A 19 -9.19 1.32 46.14
N HIS A 20 -9.78 1.56 47.31
CA HIS A 20 -11.17 1.19 47.61
C HIS A 20 -12.11 2.30 47.14
N GLY A 21 -12.83 2.06 46.04
CA GLY A 21 -13.94 2.91 45.59
C GLY A 21 -15.28 2.38 46.10
N ARG A 22 -15.84 3.02 47.13
CA ARG A 22 -17.24 2.83 47.55
C ARG A 22 -18.18 3.31 46.44
N ALA A 23 -19.11 2.45 46.03
CA ALA A 23 -20.21 2.79 45.13
C ALA A 23 -21.26 3.63 45.88
N GLY A 24 -21.41 4.90 45.47
CA GLY A 24 -22.61 5.70 45.74
C GLY A 24 -23.57 5.55 44.57
N VAL A 25 -24.74 4.97 44.82
CA VAL A 25 -25.81 4.77 43.84
C VAL A 25 -26.55 6.10 43.64
N SER A 26 -26.66 6.58 42.41
CA SER A 26 -27.83 7.32 41.93
C SER A 26 -27.94 7.23 40.41
N ALA A 27 -29.17 7.02 39.98
CA ALA A 27 -29.61 6.49 38.71
C ALA A 27 -29.55 7.49 37.55
N GLY A 28 -29.32 6.98 36.32
CA GLY A 28 -29.67 7.67 35.08
C GLY A 28 -28.72 7.41 33.91
N ALA A 29 -29.25 6.76 32.87
CA ALA A 29 -28.71 6.61 31.51
C ALA A 29 -27.48 5.69 31.30
N ARG A 30 -27.69 4.62 30.52
CA ARG A 30 -26.63 3.74 30.01
C ARG A 30 -25.92 4.44 28.86
N SER A 31 -24.65 4.77 29.03
CA SER A 31 -23.72 5.02 27.93
C SER A 31 -22.53 4.08 28.09
N ALA A 32 -22.25 3.32 27.04
CA ALA A 32 -21.07 2.47 26.93
C ALA A 32 -19.77 3.32 26.96
N PRO A 33 -18.64 2.80 27.47
CA PRO A 33 -17.37 3.51 27.41
C PRO A 33 -16.90 3.66 25.95
N ALA A 34 -16.50 4.86 25.58
CA ALA A 34 -15.93 5.19 24.27
C ALA A 34 -14.53 4.54 24.08
N PRO A 35 -14.15 4.11 22.86
CA PRO A 35 -12.79 3.65 22.58
C PRO A 35 -11.79 4.82 22.63
N PRO A 36 -10.54 4.59 23.08
CA PRO A 36 -9.51 5.62 22.98
C PRO A 36 -9.16 5.82 21.50
N PHE A 37 -9.08 7.07 21.07
CA PHE A 37 -8.78 7.52 19.69
C PHE A 37 -9.98 7.52 18.73
N GLY A 38 -10.94 8.40 19.01
CA GLY A 38 -11.84 8.94 17.99
C GLY A 38 -11.25 10.21 17.37
N CYS A 39 -10.91 10.17 16.09
CA CYS A 39 -10.60 11.37 15.31
C CYS A 39 -11.89 12.16 15.08
N ASN A 40 -12.22 13.08 15.99
CA ASN A 40 -13.25 14.09 15.74
C ASN A 40 -12.59 15.25 14.98
N HIS A 41 -12.61 15.26 13.65
CA HIS A 41 -12.69 16.50 12.86
C HIS A 41 -13.11 16.28 11.39
N PRO A 42 -13.80 17.27 10.79
CA PRO A 42 -14.38 17.17 9.45
C PRO A 42 -13.35 17.38 8.35
N CYS A 43 -13.54 16.65 7.25
CA CYS A 43 -12.83 16.82 5.98
C CYS A 43 -13.10 18.22 5.39
N PRO A 44 -12.08 19.01 5.00
CA PRO A 44 -12.29 20.25 4.25
C PRO A 44 -12.62 19.97 2.77
N PRO A 45 -13.37 20.86 2.09
CA PRO A 45 -13.88 20.61 0.75
C PRO A 45 -12.78 20.59 -0.32
N THR A 46 -13.02 19.74 -1.32
CA THR A 46 -12.31 19.57 -2.59
C THR A 46 -11.98 20.88 -3.29
N VAL A 47 -10.74 20.99 -3.79
CA VAL A 47 -10.32 22.02 -4.73
C VAL A 47 -10.96 21.73 -6.09
N GLU A 48 -11.90 22.57 -6.51
CA GLU A 48 -12.46 22.56 -7.86
C GLU A 48 -11.42 23.01 -8.88
N HIS A 49 -11.12 22.16 -9.87
CA HIS A 49 -10.37 22.56 -11.05
C HIS A 49 -11.28 23.30 -12.02
N ASN A 50 -11.07 24.61 -12.14
CA ASN A 50 -11.71 25.48 -13.10
C ASN A 50 -11.17 25.20 -14.51
N THR A 51 -11.95 24.53 -15.36
CA THR A 51 -11.69 24.41 -16.81
C THR A 51 -12.62 25.36 -17.56
N ASP A 52 -12.11 26.52 -17.93
CA ASP A 52 -12.67 27.29 -19.05
C ASP A 52 -11.60 28.19 -19.66
N LEU A 53 -11.08 27.82 -20.84
CA LEU A 53 -10.63 28.79 -21.82
C LEU A 53 -10.95 28.29 -23.22
N THR A 54 -11.79 29.09 -23.85
CA THR A 54 -12.46 28.95 -25.13
C THR A 54 -11.55 29.21 -26.33
N ARG A 55 -11.75 28.38 -27.37
CA ARG A 55 -11.96 28.74 -28.78
C ARG A 55 -11.09 29.86 -29.37
N SER A 56 -10.11 29.49 -30.21
CA SER A 56 -9.71 30.31 -31.35
C SER A 56 -9.43 29.47 -32.58
N ALA A 57 -10.09 29.84 -33.67
CA ALA A 57 -10.18 29.10 -34.92
C ALA A 57 -9.09 29.56 -35.90
N TYR A 58 -8.32 28.59 -36.41
CA TYR A 58 -7.56 28.77 -37.65
C TYR A 58 -7.92 27.65 -38.61
N ARG A 59 -8.63 28.00 -39.67
CA ARG A 59 -9.07 27.12 -40.74
C ARG A 59 -8.07 27.24 -41.89
N VAL A 60 -7.11 26.34 -41.97
CA VAL A 60 -6.21 26.21 -43.12
C VAL A 60 -6.63 24.97 -43.91
N ARG A 61 -6.94 25.16 -45.20
CA ARG A 61 -7.29 24.09 -46.14
C ARG A 61 -6.02 23.32 -46.55
N PRO A 62 -5.98 21.98 -46.46
CA PRO A 62 -4.92 21.22 -47.12
C PRO A 62 -5.31 20.94 -48.58
N SER A 63 -4.37 21.24 -49.48
CA SER A 63 -4.41 20.87 -50.89
C SER A 63 -4.17 19.36 -51.03
N ALA A 64 -4.98 18.69 -51.86
CA ALA A 64 -4.91 17.26 -52.07
C ALA A 64 -3.72 16.90 -52.98
N VAL A 65 -2.66 16.35 -52.41
CA VAL A 65 -1.58 15.66 -53.14
C VAL A 65 -1.71 14.17 -52.86
N ARG A 66 -1.89 13.36 -53.90
CA ARG A 66 -1.89 11.89 -53.81
C ARG A 66 -0.44 11.39 -53.68
N PRO A 67 -0.06 10.66 -52.62
CA PRO A 67 1.22 9.97 -52.62
C PRO A 67 1.13 8.63 -53.36
N HIS A 68 2.12 8.37 -54.19
CA HIS A 68 2.34 7.07 -54.83
C HIS A 68 2.59 5.99 -53.77
N SER A 69 1.97 4.83 -53.96
CA SER A 69 2.10 3.66 -53.09
C SER A 69 3.50 3.04 -53.23
N VAL A 70 4.39 3.38 -52.30
CA VAL A 70 5.63 2.61 -52.06
C VAL A 70 5.34 1.72 -50.87
N ARG A 71 5.32 0.39 -51.06
CA ARG A 71 5.21 -0.56 -49.96
C ARG A 71 6.48 -0.49 -49.11
N PRO A 72 6.44 -0.06 -47.83
CA PRO A 72 7.61 -0.18 -46.97
C PRO A 72 7.85 -1.66 -46.67
N ARG A 73 9.11 -2.10 -46.81
CA ARG A 73 9.56 -3.38 -46.27
C ARG A 73 9.29 -3.37 -44.77
N SER A 74 8.60 -4.40 -44.25
CA SER A 74 8.32 -4.54 -42.83
C SER A 74 9.61 -4.39 -42.02
N PRO A 75 9.71 -3.41 -41.11
CA PRO A 75 10.80 -3.42 -40.15
C PRO A 75 10.60 -4.65 -39.27
N HIS A 76 11.64 -5.48 -39.15
CA HIS A 76 11.70 -6.48 -38.10
C HIS A 76 11.49 -5.74 -36.78
N LEU A 77 10.32 -5.96 -36.16
CA LEU A 77 10.05 -5.51 -34.80
C LEU A 77 11.01 -6.29 -33.90
N THR A 78 12.18 -5.71 -33.64
CA THR A 78 13.00 -6.13 -32.52
C THR A 78 12.20 -5.79 -31.27
N THR A 79 11.44 -6.75 -30.76
CA THR A 79 10.82 -6.66 -29.44
C THR A 79 11.95 -6.52 -28.43
N VAL A 80 12.25 -5.28 -28.04
CA VAL A 80 13.01 -5.01 -26.82
C VAL A 80 12.18 -5.64 -25.71
N ALA A 81 12.68 -6.72 -25.11
CA ALA A 81 12.04 -7.32 -23.96
C ALA A 81 11.87 -6.22 -22.90
N PRO A 82 10.66 -5.99 -22.37
CA PRO A 82 10.48 -4.96 -21.35
C PRO A 82 11.39 -5.27 -20.17
N THR A 83 12.18 -4.28 -19.75
CA THR A 83 12.93 -4.37 -18.50
C THR A 83 11.93 -4.69 -17.39
N PRO A 84 12.16 -5.74 -16.58
CA PRO A 84 11.21 -6.10 -15.54
C PRO A 84 11.04 -4.92 -14.58
N THR A 85 9.82 -4.39 -14.51
CA THR A 85 9.47 -3.28 -13.64
C THR A 85 9.66 -3.71 -12.18
N LYS A 86 10.24 -2.83 -11.35
CA LYS A 86 10.38 -3.11 -9.91
C LYS A 86 8.99 -3.42 -9.31
N PRO A 87 8.88 -4.38 -8.38
CA PRO A 87 7.65 -4.54 -7.60
C PRO A 87 7.34 -3.29 -6.78
N LEU A 88 6.06 -3.09 -6.46
CA LEU A 88 5.65 -2.02 -5.56
C LEU A 88 5.83 -2.43 -4.10
N LEU A 89 6.16 -1.48 -3.22
CA LEU A 89 6.10 -1.65 -1.77
C LEU A 89 5.20 -0.58 -1.18
N TYR A 90 4.04 -1.03 -0.67
CA TYR A 90 3.08 -0.18 0.02
C TYR A 90 3.41 -0.11 1.51
N LEU A 91 3.47 1.11 2.03
CA LEU A 91 3.94 1.44 3.37
C LEU A 91 2.84 2.14 4.16
N ASP A 92 2.44 1.53 5.28
CA ASP A 92 1.70 2.25 6.32
C ASP A 92 2.65 3.02 7.26
N VAL A 93 2.10 4.00 7.99
CA VAL A 93 2.80 4.81 8.98
C VAL A 93 2.47 4.34 10.38
N ASP A 94 1.22 4.40 10.81
CA ASP A 94 0.83 4.08 12.18
C ASP A 94 0.95 2.57 12.43
N GLY A 95 1.50 2.17 13.57
CA GLY A 95 1.80 0.75 13.83
C GLY A 95 2.98 0.16 13.03
N VAL A 96 3.43 0.82 11.94
CA VAL A 96 4.57 0.38 11.14
C VAL A 96 5.80 1.27 11.36
N LEU A 97 5.78 2.49 10.83
CA LEU A 97 6.88 3.45 10.99
C LEU A 97 6.78 4.19 12.32
N ASN A 98 5.55 4.42 12.77
CA ASN A 98 5.15 5.03 14.03
C ASN A 98 4.58 3.96 14.99
N PRO A 99 5.42 3.24 15.73
CA PRO A 99 4.96 2.21 16.67
C PRO A 99 4.24 2.82 17.88
N VAL A 100 3.33 2.04 18.48
CA VAL A 100 2.52 2.46 19.63
C VAL A 100 3.35 2.46 20.93
N CYS A 101 4.22 1.46 21.12
CA CYS A 101 4.97 1.28 22.36
C CYS A 101 6.35 0.66 22.12
N PRO A 102 7.24 1.34 21.38
CA PRO A 102 8.54 0.79 21.06
C PRO A 102 9.37 0.57 22.33
N HIS A 103 10.29 -0.39 22.27
CA HIS A 103 11.20 -0.65 23.39
C HIS A 103 12.09 0.57 23.66
N PRO A 104 12.35 0.93 24.93
CA PRO A 104 13.28 2.01 25.25
C PRO A 104 14.65 1.79 24.57
N GLY A 105 15.20 2.86 24.00
CA GLY A 105 16.51 2.81 23.33
C GLY A 105 16.49 2.29 21.89
N SER A 106 15.33 1.96 21.30
CA SER A 106 15.24 1.48 19.91
C SER A 106 15.40 2.58 18.84
N GLY A 107 15.90 3.77 19.22
CA GLY A 107 16.29 4.82 18.28
C GLY A 107 15.15 5.61 17.63
N TYR A 108 13.97 5.69 18.27
CA TYR A 108 12.90 6.58 17.83
C TYR A 108 13.04 7.99 18.41
N THR A 109 12.81 8.97 17.57
CA THR A 109 12.66 10.39 17.92
C THR A 109 11.19 10.77 17.87
N ARG A 110 10.76 11.58 18.84
CA ARG A 110 9.39 12.07 18.91
C ARG A 110 9.24 13.37 18.11
N HIS A 111 8.17 13.46 17.33
CA HIS A 111 7.79 14.62 16.55
C HIS A 111 6.33 14.99 16.82
N LEU A 112 6.01 16.29 16.85
CA LEU A 112 4.64 16.77 16.91
C LEU A 112 4.20 17.17 15.49
N LEU A 113 3.37 16.35 14.86
CA LEU A 113 2.92 16.51 13.48
C LEU A 113 1.40 16.56 13.45
N LEU A 114 0.81 17.57 12.82
CA LEU A 114 -0.64 17.74 12.71
C LEU A 114 -1.39 17.60 14.08
N ARG A 115 -0.75 18.05 15.16
CA ARG A 115 -1.22 17.96 16.57
C ARG A 115 -1.19 16.57 17.19
N SER A 116 -0.55 15.60 16.55
CA SER A 116 -0.34 14.24 17.06
C SER A 116 1.15 13.99 17.31
N GLU A 117 1.46 13.19 18.35
CA GLU A 117 2.81 12.70 18.55
C GLU A 117 3.09 11.52 17.62
N VAL A 118 4.21 11.58 16.90
CA VAL A 118 4.69 10.53 15.99
C VAL A 118 6.11 10.17 16.38
N LEU A 119 6.39 8.87 16.43
CA LEU A 119 7.71 8.31 16.71
C LEU A 119 8.33 7.84 15.40
N LEU A 120 9.45 8.42 14.99
CA LEU A 120 10.15 8.05 13.75
C LEU A 120 11.62 7.72 14.02
N SER A 121 12.17 6.80 13.24
CA SER A 121 13.56 6.39 13.34
C SER A 121 14.31 6.72 12.05
N ALA A 122 15.46 7.40 12.17
CA ALA A 122 16.34 7.66 11.02
C ALA A 122 16.84 6.36 10.36
N THR A 123 17.03 5.30 11.17
CA THR A 123 17.38 3.96 10.68
C THR A 123 16.31 3.40 9.75
N HIS A 124 15.03 3.71 9.98
CA HIS A 124 13.96 3.30 9.05
C HIS A 124 14.09 4.02 7.70
N GLY A 125 14.51 5.28 7.69
CA GLY A 125 14.84 6.00 6.46
C GLY A 125 15.95 5.32 5.65
N GLU A 126 17.00 4.84 6.33
CA GLU A 126 18.08 4.06 5.70
C GLU A 126 17.55 2.74 5.09
N TRP A 127 16.76 1.99 5.85
CA TRP A 127 16.17 0.73 5.37
C TRP A 127 15.20 0.93 4.21
N LEU A 128 14.41 2.01 4.22
CA LEU A 128 13.49 2.31 3.12
C LEU A 128 14.25 2.72 1.85
N ARG A 129 15.36 3.45 1.98
CA ARG A 129 16.24 3.75 0.84
C ARG A 129 16.89 2.49 0.27
N GLU A 130 17.33 1.57 1.12
CA GLU A 130 17.82 0.25 0.69
C GLU A 130 16.73 -0.53 -0.07
N LEU A 131 15.49 -0.52 0.44
CA LEU A 131 14.36 -1.17 -0.23
C LEU A 131 14.02 -0.50 -1.57
N ALA A 132 14.19 0.83 -1.71
CA ALA A 132 13.95 1.54 -2.97
C ALA A 132 14.88 1.09 -4.13
N GLU A 133 16.00 0.43 -3.82
CA GLU A 133 16.84 -0.21 -4.84
C GLU A 133 16.15 -1.39 -5.52
N VAL A 134 15.24 -2.09 -4.82
CA VAL A 134 14.51 -3.26 -5.31
C VAL A 134 13.04 -2.94 -5.61
N TYR A 135 12.46 -1.96 -4.94
CA TYR A 135 11.04 -1.63 -4.98
C TYR A 135 10.79 -0.20 -5.48
N GLU A 136 9.62 0.01 -6.07
CA GLU A 136 9.01 1.34 -6.11
C GLU A 136 8.14 1.52 -4.87
N LEU A 137 8.49 2.50 -4.02
CA LEU A 137 7.77 2.74 -2.77
C LEU A 137 6.51 3.57 -3.02
N ALA A 138 5.44 3.27 -2.26
CA ALA A 138 4.22 4.07 -2.24
C ALA A 138 3.64 4.11 -0.82
N TRP A 139 3.07 5.24 -0.42
CA TRP A 139 2.29 5.33 0.82
C TRP A 139 0.95 4.61 0.66
N ALA A 140 0.63 3.77 1.64
CA ALA A 140 -0.68 3.20 1.83
C ALA A 140 -1.02 3.39 3.31
N SER A 141 -1.32 4.63 3.67
CA SER A 141 -1.55 5.06 5.03
C SER A 141 -2.64 6.12 5.06
N THR A 142 -3.31 6.26 6.21
CA THR A 142 -4.27 7.35 6.46
C THR A 142 -3.65 8.75 6.44
N TRP A 143 -2.31 8.85 6.45
CA TRP A 143 -1.58 10.09 6.22
C TRP A 143 -1.66 10.58 4.78
N GLU A 144 -1.90 9.70 3.81
CA GLU A 144 -2.09 10.06 2.39
C GLU A 144 -1.00 11.03 1.88
N ALA A 145 -1.39 12.11 1.21
CA ALA A 145 -0.48 13.14 0.72
C ALA A 145 0.31 13.86 1.83
N TRP A 146 -0.19 13.88 3.06
CA TRP A 146 0.51 14.51 4.20
C TRP A 146 1.76 13.74 4.59
N ALA A 147 1.85 12.44 4.29
CA ALA A 147 3.07 11.68 4.51
C ALA A 147 4.28 12.31 3.78
N ASN A 148 4.08 12.82 2.56
CA ASN A 148 5.14 13.51 1.82
C ASN A 148 5.52 14.86 2.41
N GLN A 149 4.61 15.54 3.09
CA GLN A 149 4.85 16.86 3.66
C GLN A 149 5.49 16.77 5.05
N CYS A 150 5.09 15.78 5.85
CA CYS A 150 5.44 15.70 7.26
C CYS A 150 6.42 14.56 7.59
N ILE A 151 6.29 13.40 6.94
CA ILE A 151 7.01 12.16 7.31
C ILE A 151 8.23 11.94 6.41
N ALA A 152 8.05 12.01 5.09
CA ALA A 152 9.11 11.74 4.12
C ALA A 152 10.39 12.56 4.36
N PRO A 153 10.33 13.88 4.64
CA PRO A 153 11.54 14.67 4.93
C PRO A 153 12.29 14.19 6.17
N LEU A 154 11.57 13.76 7.22
CA LEU A 154 12.17 13.26 8.47
C LEU A 154 12.85 11.91 8.30
N LEU A 155 12.43 11.12 7.31
CA LEU A 155 13.04 9.84 6.94
C LEU A 155 14.07 9.97 5.81
N GLY A 156 14.30 11.19 5.29
CA GLY A 156 15.19 11.40 4.14
C GLY A 156 14.72 10.73 2.86
N LEU A 157 13.40 10.64 2.66
CA LEU A 157 12.78 10.05 1.48
C LEU A 157 12.35 11.14 0.48
N PRO A 158 12.42 10.86 -0.83
CA PRO A 158 11.76 11.70 -1.81
C PRO A 158 10.22 11.61 -1.66
N PRO A 159 9.46 12.53 -2.28
CA PRO A 159 8.01 12.38 -2.38
C PRO A 159 7.65 11.05 -3.06
N LEU A 160 6.73 10.30 -2.46
CA LEU A 160 6.26 9.01 -2.96
C LEU A 160 4.82 9.12 -3.50
N PRO A 161 4.43 8.28 -4.47
CA PRO A 161 3.01 8.03 -4.77
C PRO A 161 2.26 7.60 -3.52
N TRP A 162 0.96 7.86 -3.46
CA TRP A 162 0.12 7.43 -2.34
C TRP A 162 -1.21 6.89 -2.83
N VAL A 163 -1.75 5.94 -2.07
CA VAL A 163 -3.08 5.36 -2.28
C VAL A 163 -4.03 5.97 -1.26
N ALA A 164 -5.21 6.40 -1.71
CA ALA A 164 -6.27 6.83 -0.80
C ALA A 164 -6.75 5.64 0.03
N CYS A 165 -6.42 5.69 1.32
CA CYS A 165 -6.83 4.70 2.29
C CYS A 165 -8.19 5.10 2.86
N GLY A 166 -9.15 4.20 2.77
CA GLY A 166 -10.47 4.42 3.35
C GLY A 166 -10.33 4.35 4.85
N GLY A 167 -10.17 5.51 5.50
CA GLY A 167 -9.98 5.62 6.95
C GLY A 167 -10.93 4.73 7.75
N PHE A 168 -10.59 4.42 9.01
CA PHE A 168 -11.15 3.40 9.92
C PHE A 168 -12.64 3.02 9.82
N ASN A 169 -13.49 3.86 9.24
CA ASN A 169 -14.93 3.69 9.07
C ASN A 169 -15.40 3.40 7.62
N SER A 170 -14.52 3.06 6.68
CA SER A 170 -14.90 2.81 5.27
C SER A 170 -15.83 1.60 5.08
N GLY A 171 -16.04 0.78 6.11
CA GLY A 171 -16.90 -0.40 6.06
C GLY A 171 -16.41 -1.49 5.09
N ALA A 172 -15.25 -1.28 4.46
CA ALA A 172 -14.65 -2.22 3.54
C ALA A 172 -14.15 -3.42 4.34
N ARG A 173 -14.73 -4.59 4.03
CA ARG A 173 -14.42 -5.84 4.73
C ARG A 173 -12.91 -6.07 4.82
N ASP A 174 -12.17 -5.73 3.76
CA ASP A 174 -10.72 -5.96 3.57
C ASP A 174 -9.86 -4.71 3.79
N GLY A 175 -10.42 -3.63 4.36
CA GLY A 175 -9.71 -2.36 4.57
C GLY A 175 -9.16 -1.77 3.26
N ASP A 176 -7.91 -1.31 3.31
CA ASP A 176 -7.23 -0.62 2.21
C ASP A 176 -6.70 -1.53 1.11
N PHE A 177 -6.89 -2.84 1.24
CA PHE A 177 -6.38 -3.80 0.27
C PHE A 177 -6.95 -3.61 -1.14
N ALA A 178 -8.24 -3.29 -1.27
CA ALA A 178 -8.86 -3.11 -2.60
C ALA A 178 -8.32 -1.86 -3.35
N PRO A 179 -8.22 -0.67 -2.71
CA PRO A 179 -7.48 0.46 -3.27
C PRO A 179 -6.04 0.12 -3.67
N ILE A 180 -5.29 -0.59 -2.82
CA ILE A 180 -3.91 -1.02 -3.09
C ILE A 180 -3.83 -1.89 -4.34
N VAL A 181 -4.69 -2.91 -4.46
CA VAL A 181 -4.72 -3.80 -5.63
C VAL A 181 -5.07 -3.03 -6.91
N ARG A 182 -5.99 -2.06 -6.83
CA ARG A 182 -6.34 -1.20 -7.97
C ARG A 182 -5.15 -0.35 -8.39
N HIS A 183 -4.46 0.29 -7.45
CA HIS A 183 -3.26 1.09 -7.71
C HIS A 183 -2.13 0.23 -8.28
N ALA A 184 -1.96 -1.00 -7.80
CA ALA A 184 -0.93 -1.91 -8.29
C ALA A 184 -1.15 -2.29 -9.77
N ALA A 185 -2.38 -2.24 -10.28
CA ALA A 185 -2.72 -2.46 -11.69
C ALA A 185 -2.08 -3.73 -12.30
N GLY A 186 -2.02 -4.82 -11.51
CA GLY A 186 -1.44 -6.10 -11.92
C GLY A 186 0.09 -6.22 -11.74
N ARG A 187 0.76 -5.17 -11.27
CA ARG A 187 2.18 -5.23 -10.89
C ARG A 187 2.35 -6.05 -9.60
N PRO A 188 3.42 -6.86 -9.49
CA PRO A 188 3.75 -7.52 -8.23
C PRO A 188 3.97 -6.50 -7.12
N PHE A 189 3.50 -6.79 -5.91
CA PHE A 189 3.64 -5.85 -4.80
C PHE A 189 3.78 -6.51 -3.44
N ALA A 190 4.38 -5.78 -2.51
CA ALA A 190 4.40 -6.07 -1.10
C ALA A 190 3.64 -4.99 -0.32
N TRP A 191 3.08 -5.35 0.83
CA TRP A 191 2.37 -4.43 1.74
C TRP A 191 2.82 -4.65 3.18
N LEU A 192 3.35 -3.60 3.80
CA LEU A 192 3.72 -3.53 5.21
C LEU A 192 2.69 -2.70 5.98
N ASP A 193 1.97 -3.35 6.89
CA ASP A 193 0.83 -2.77 7.60
C ASP A 193 0.51 -3.63 8.84
N ASP A 194 0.03 -3.03 9.92
CA ASP A 194 -0.31 -3.73 11.17
C ASP A 194 -1.77 -4.22 11.21
N LEU A 195 -2.63 -3.69 10.34
CA LEU A 195 -4.05 -3.98 10.25
C LEU A 195 -4.40 -5.01 9.17
N ILE A 196 -3.42 -5.67 8.55
CA ILE A 196 -3.66 -6.71 7.53
C ILE A 196 -4.54 -7.84 8.12
N PRO A 197 -5.77 -8.04 7.61
CA PRO A 197 -6.66 -9.08 8.12
C PRO A 197 -6.10 -10.49 7.92
N PRO A 198 -6.18 -11.40 8.92
CA PRO A 198 -5.69 -12.78 8.79
C PRO A 198 -6.27 -13.58 7.62
N ARG A 199 -7.48 -13.22 7.17
CA ARG A 199 -8.12 -13.84 6.01
C ARG A 199 -7.43 -13.48 4.68
N LEU A 200 -6.87 -12.27 4.56
CA LEU A 200 -6.06 -11.90 3.41
C LEU A 200 -4.73 -12.63 3.42
N LEU A 201 -4.08 -12.73 4.58
CA LEU A 201 -2.85 -13.52 4.73
C LEU A 201 -3.05 -14.96 4.24
N ARG A 202 -4.15 -15.63 4.66
CA ARG A 202 -4.49 -16.97 4.17
C ARG A 202 -4.77 -17.01 2.67
N ARG A 203 -5.53 -16.05 2.15
CA ARG A 203 -5.90 -16.00 0.72
C ARG A 203 -4.70 -15.81 -0.21
N TYR A 204 -3.66 -15.11 0.25
CA TYR A 204 -2.49 -14.78 -0.55
C TYR A 204 -1.21 -15.52 -0.14
N ALA A 205 -1.30 -16.51 0.76
CA ALA A 205 -0.13 -17.24 1.28
C ALA A 205 0.72 -17.90 0.18
N ASP A 206 0.08 -18.43 -0.86
CA ASP A 206 0.74 -19.16 -1.95
C ASP A 206 0.98 -18.31 -3.20
N ARG A 207 0.72 -17.00 -3.13
CA ARG A 207 0.89 -16.08 -4.27
C ARG A 207 2.33 -15.62 -4.37
N SER A 208 2.91 -15.71 -5.57
CA SER A 208 4.27 -15.23 -5.83
C SER A 208 4.32 -13.72 -6.10
N ASP A 209 3.22 -13.14 -6.55
CA ASP A 209 3.09 -11.77 -7.01
C ASP A 209 2.60 -10.80 -5.93
N VAL A 210 2.13 -11.32 -4.78
CA VAL A 210 1.67 -10.52 -3.65
C VAL A 210 2.33 -11.00 -2.37
N LEU A 211 3.00 -10.09 -1.67
CA LEU A 211 3.64 -10.36 -0.38
C LEU A 211 3.01 -9.50 0.71
N LEU A 212 2.26 -10.13 1.60
CA LEU A 212 1.66 -9.46 2.76
C LEU A 212 2.54 -9.64 3.99
N LEU A 213 2.96 -8.55 4.62
CA LEU A 213 3.84 -8.57 5.79
C LEU A 213 3.18 -7.84 6.95
N PRO A 214 2.47 -8.56 7.84
CA PRO A 214 1.87 -7.95 9.01
C PRO A 214 2.98 -7.47 9.96
N VAL A 215 2.83 -6.25 10.45
CA VAL A 215 3.73 -5.66 11.44
C VAL A 215 3.05 -5.68 12.81
N GLU A 216 3.82 -5.94 13.86
CA GLU A 216 3.30 -5.86 15.22
C GLU A 216 3.39 -4.40 15.68
N PRO A 217 2.26 -3.74 16.02
CA PRO A 217 2.19 -2.29 16.17
C PRO A 217 2.95 -1.75 17.37
N GLY A 218 3.16 -2.56 18.41
CA GLY A 218 3.98 -2.17 19.56
C GLY A 218 5.44 -1.96 19.18
N GLN A 219 5.97 -2.76 18.25
CA GLN A 219 7.38 -2.71 17.86
C GLN A 219 7.63 -2.01 16.53
N GLY A 220 6.64 -1.91 15.66
CA GLY A 220 6.79 -1.34 14.33
C GLY A 220 7.72 -2.14 13.42
N LEU A 221 8.23 -1.45 12.40
CA LEU A 221 9.15 -1.98 11.41
C LEU A 221 10.43 -2.45 12.10
N ARG A 222 10.86 -3.67 11.77
CA ARG A 222 12.08 -4.29 12.31
C ARG A 222 12.93 -4.79 11.15
N ARG A 223 14.24 -4.90 11.36
CA ARG A 223 15.20 -5.32 10.32
C ARG A 223 14.80 -6.60 9.58
N ARG A 224 14.24 -7.60 10.28
CA ARG A 224 13.77 -8.84 9.64
C ARG A 224 12.67 -8.64 8.59
N HIS A 225 11.87 -7.58 8.67
CA HIS A 225 10.87 -7.26 7.63
C HIS A 225 11.59 -6.82 6.35
N VAL A 226 12.62 -5.98 6.50
CA VAL A 226 13.50 -5.50 5.42
C VAL A 226 14.22 -6.69 4.78
N ASP A 227 14.85 -7.55 5.59
CA ASP A 227 15.54 -8.74 5.09
C ASP A 227 14.58 -9.71 4.38
N ARG A 228 13.34 -9.84 4.87
CA ARG A 228 12.31 -10.66 4.22
C ARG A 228 11.91 -10.09 2.85
N LEU A 229 11.78 -8.76 2.73
CA LEU A 229 11.48 -8.10 1.46
C LEU A 229 12.62 -8.29 0.46
N LEU A 230 13.86 -8.08 0.88
CA LEU A 230 15.04 -8.20 0.01
C LEU A 230 15.32 -9.64 -0.43
N SER A 231 15.16 -10.61 0.47
CA SER A 231 15.49 -12.01 0.17
C SER A 231 14.52 -12.68 -0.80
N ARG A 232 13.23 -12.31 -0.75
CA ARG A 232 12.17 -12.92 -1.57
C ARG A 232 11.13 -11.87 -1.96
N PRO A 233 11.49 -10.93 -2.87
CA PRO A 233 10.55 -9.94 -3.36
C PRO A 233 9.43 -10.61 -4.18
N PRO A 234 8.21 -10.03 -4.20
CA PRO A 234 7.13 -10.51 -5.03
C PRO A 234 7.51 -10.37 -6.50
N ARG A 235 7.17 -11.39 -7.29
CA ARG A 235 7.49 -11.47 -8.72
C ARG A 235 6.24 -11.91 -9.47
N ALA A 236 6.11 -11.41 -10.69
CA ALA A 236 5.03 -11.84 -11.57
C ALA A 236 5.06 -13.37 -11.65
N ALA A 237 3.89 -14.00 -11.56
CA ALA A 237 3.81 -15.43 -11.78
C ALA A 237 4.37 -15.69 -13.19
N HIS A 238 5.36 -16.59 -13.29
CA HIS A 238 5.79 -17.07 -14.58
C HIS A 238 4.58 -17.77 -15.21
N LEU A 239 3.94 -17.10 -16.19
CA LEU A 239 3.14 -17.81 -17.16
C LEU A 239 4.14 -18.69 -17.91
N SER A 240 4.21 -19.98 -17.55
CA SER A 240 4.86 -20.94 -18.43
C SER A 240 4.29 -20.74 -19.83
N PRO A 241 5.11 -20.55 -20.87
CA PRO A 241 4.61 -20.55 -22.23
C PRO A 241 3.82 -21.85 -22.37
N GLY A 242 2.52 -21.76 -22.65
CA GLY A 242 1.74 -22.93 -22.98
C GLY A 242 2.47 -23.69 -24.10
N PRO A 243 2.40 -25.03 -24.13
CA PRO A 243 2.99 -25.79 -25.22
C PRO A 243 2.54 -25.17 -26.54
N PRO A 244 3.44 -25.01 -27.54
CA PRO A 244 3.09 -24.38 -28.81
C PRO A 244 1.83 -25.06 -29.33
N GLY A 245 0.75 -24.28 -29.42
CA GLY A 245 -0.56 -24.78 -29.81
C GLY A 245 -0.41 -25.55 -31.11
N SER A 246 -0.72 -26.85 -31.06
CA SER A 246 -0.89 -27.67 -32.24
C SER A 246 -1.86 -26.93 -33.16
N ARG A 247 -1.33 -26.49 -34.32
CA ARG A 247 -2.13 -25.95 -35.42
C ARG A 247 -3.37 -26.84 -35.60
N PRO A 248 -4.57 -26.27 -35.72
CA PRO A 248 -5.70 -27.03 -36.22
C PRO A 248 -5.29 -27.63 -37.56
N SER A 249 -5.26 -28.95 -37.65
CA SER A 249 -5.06 -29.66 -38.91
C SER A 249 -6.13 -29.19 -39.88
N GLU A 250 -5.69 -28.61 -40.99
CA GLU A 250 -6.55 -28.20 -42.10
C GLU A 250 -7.39 -29.42 -42.53
N PRO A 251 -8.73 -29.30 -42.60
CA PRO A 251 -9.55 -30.42 -43.03
C PRO A 251 -9.20 -30.77 -44.48
N ALA A 252 -8.95 -32.07 -44.72
CA ALA A 252 -8.61 -32.59 -46.03
C ALA A 252 -9.64 -32.15 -47.09
N PRO A 253 -9.22 -31.80 -48.31
CA PRO A 253 -10.13 -31.38 -49.36
C PRO A 253 -11.11 -32.51 -49.70
N SER A 254 -12.40 -32.20 -49.69
CA SER A 254 -13.48 -33.13 -50.04
C SER A 254 -13.24 -33.76 -51.42
N PRO A 255 -13.51 -35.07 -51.59
CA PRO A 255 -13.38 -35.71 -52.89
C PRO A 255 -14.38 -35.09 -53.87
N ARG A 256 -13.88 -34.69 -55.05
CA ARG A 256 -14.73 -34.28 -56.17
C ARG A 256 -15.64 -35.45 -56.53
N ARG A 257 -16.94 -35.22 -56.54
CA ARG A 257 -17.92 -36.14 -57.14
C ARG A 257 -17.65 -36.24 -58.65
N PRO A 258 -17.61 -37.46 -59.22
CA PRO A 258 -17.81 -37.64 -60.66
C PRO A 258 -19.31 -37.66 -60.96
N GLY A 259 -19.72 -36.93 -62.01
CA GLY A 259 -21.07 -36.94 -62.58
C GLY A 259 -21.79 -35.61 -62.41
#